data_AF-A0A2D7Q3C0-F1
#
_entry.id   AF-A0A2D7Q3C0-F1
#
_cell.length_a   1.000
_cell.length_b   1.000
_cell.length_c   1.000
_cell.angle_alpha   90.00
_cell.angle_beta   90.00
_cell.angle_gamma   90.00
#
_symmetry.space_group_name_H-M   'P 1'
#
loop_
_entity.id
_entity.type
_entity.pdbx_description
1 polymer ?
#
loop_
_entity_poly.entity_id
_entity_poly.type
_entity_poly.pdbx_seq_one_letter_code
_entity_poly.pdbx_strand_id
1 'polypeptide(L)'
;MNFDNIKNQFLNIINSNQTNRAKVCATISLSWMIFIGYLTWWNGLKSFALDKSFRWDEWFWFGVVPAIAPYLFYFIWKNKKNSKSTNHYKD
;
A
#
# COMPACT_ATOMS: atom_id res chain seq x y z
N MET A 1 12.54 9.86 -17.71
CA MET A 1 12.43 9.81 -16.24
C MET A 1 13.83 9.60 -15.67
N ASN A 2 14.30 10.45 -14.76
CA ASN A 2 15.62 10.29 -14.17
C ASN A 2 15.55 9.28 -13.01
N PHE A 3 16.12 8.10 -13.19
CA PHE A 3 16.08 7.00 -12.22
C PHE A 3 16.75 7.37 -10.88
N ASP A 4 17.77 8.22 -10.91
CA ASP A 4 18.49 8.63 -9.70
C ASP A 4 17.61 9.50 -8.79
N ASN A 5 16.71 10.28 -9.40
CA ASN A 5 15.78 11.11 -8.66
C ASN A 5 14.70 10.25 -7.97
N ILE A 6 14.24 9.19 -8.63
CA ILE A 6 13.29 8.22 -8.05
C ILE A 6 13.95 7.46 -6.89
N LYS A 7 15.20 7.02 -7.07
CA LYS A 7 15.97 6.36 -6.01
C LYS A 7 16.14 7.25 -4.78
N ASN A 8 16.52 8.52 -4.97
CA ASN A 8 16.67 9.46 -3.86
C ASN A 8 15.35 9.73 -3.13
N GLN A 9 14.22 9.80 -3.84
CA GLN A 9 12.90 9.89 -3.22
C GLN A 9 12.58 8.65 -2.38
N PHE A 10 12.86 7.46 -2.90
CA PHE A 10 12.64 6.20 -2.18
C PHE A 10 13.50 6.12 -0.91
N LEU A 11 14.78 6.49 -1.02
CA LEU A 11 15.72 6.52 0.12
C LEU A 11 15.29 7.51 1.20
N ASN A 12 14.79 8.70 0.83
CA ASN A 12 14.27 9.66 1.80
C ASN A 12 13.01 9.17 2.53
N ILE A 13 12.15 8.40 1.85
CA ILE A 13 10.96 7.80 2.48
C ILE A 13 11.38 6.72 3.49
N ILE A 14 12.36 5.89 3.14
CA ILE A 14 12.89 4.83 4.02
C ILE A 14 13.63 5.44 5.23
N ASN A 15 14.43 6.49 5.02
CA ASN A 15 15.18 7.18 6.07
C ASN A 15 14.33 8.14 6.91
N SER A 16 13.10 8.46 6.47
CA SER A 16 12.19 9.23 7.31
C SER A 16 11.96 8.44 8.60
N ASN A 17 12.05 9.11 9.76
CA ASN A 17 11.82 8.52 11.07
C ASN A 17 10.35 8.10 11.19
N GLN A 18 10.04 6.95 10.60
CA GLN A 18 8.71 6.39 10.51
C GLN A 18 8.26 6.08 11.95
N THR A 19 7.23 6.79 12.39
CA THR A 19 6.65 6.61 13.73
C THR A 19 6.33 5.12 13.95
N ASN A 20 6.55 4.61 15.17
CA ASN A 20 6.37 3.18 15.50
C ASN A 20 5.02 2.63 15.01
N ARG A 21 3.97 3.45 15.00
CA ARG A 21 2.63 3.12 14.50
C ARG A 21 2.61 2.80 13.01
N ALA A 22 3.31 3.59 12.20
CA ALA A 22 3.33 3.40 10.76
C ALA A 22 4.17 2.16 10.36
N LYS A 23 5.21 1.82 11.13
CA LYS A 23 5.92 0.53 10.98
C LYS A 23 4.98 -0.65 11.25
N VAL A 24 4.19 -0.59 12.33
CA VAL A 24 3.21 -1.63 12.68
C VAL A 24 2.12 -1.77 11.62
N CYS A 25 1.57 -0.66 11.11
CA CYS A 25 0.58 -0.73 10.02
C CYS A 25 1.18 -1.36 8.76
N ALA A 26 2.41 -1.01 8.39
CA ALA A 26 3.09 -1.58 7.23
C ALA A 26 3.36 -3.08 7.40
N THR A 27 3.82 -3.53 8.58
CA THR A 27 4.05 -4.96 8.82
C THR A 27 2.75 -5.77 8.86
N ILE A 28 1.66 -5.21 9.40
CA ILE A 28 0.33 -5.83 9.37
C ILE A 28 -0.16 -5.96 7.92
N SER A 29 -0.05 -4.90 7.11
CA SER A 29 -0.44 -4.94 5.69
C SER A 29 0.36 -5.99 4.91
N LEU A 30 1.66 -6.09 5.17
CA LEU A 30 2.55 -7.04 4.51
C LEU A 30 2.23 -8.48 4.95
N SER A 31 2.01 -8.69 6.25
CA SER A 31 1.58 -9.98 6.81
C SER A 31 0.22 -10.41 6.24
N TRP A 32 -0.74 -9.49 6.12
CA TRP A 32 -2.05 -9.76 5.52
C TRP A 32 -1.93 -10.26 4.08
N MET A 33 -1.10 -9.60 3.27
CA MET A 33 -0.91 -9.97 1.87
C MET A 33 -0.27 -11.36 1.71
N ILE A 34 0.67 -11.72 2.60
CA ILE A 34 1.26 -13.07 2.65
C ILE A 34 0.21 -14.10 3.11
N PHE A 35 -0.56 -13.78 4.16
CA PHE A 35 -1.57 -14.67 4.71
C PHE A 35 -2.67 -14.98 3.69
N ILE A 36 -3.21 -13.96 3.02
CA ILE A 36 -4.19 -14.16 1.94
C ILE A 36 -3.57 -14.92 0.78
N GLY A 37 -2.32 -14.64 0.41
CA GLY A 37 -1.59 -15.39 -0.62
C GLY A 37 -1.52 -16.88 -0.30
N TYR A 38 -1.18 -17.22 0.94
CA TYR A 38 -1.17 -18.60 1.39
C TYR A 38 -2.57 -19.24 1.33
N LEU A 39 -3.61 -18.52 1.77
CA LEU A 39 -4.99 -19.02 1.69
C LEU A 39 -5.45 -19.24 0.25
N THR A 40 -5.17 -18.32 -0.67
CA THR A 40 -5.52 -18.48 -2.10
C THR A 40 -4.74 -19.61 -2.76
N TRP A 41 -3.49 -19.83 -2.36
CA TRP A 41 -2.72 -21.00 -2.78
C TRP A 41 -3.34 -22.29 -2.25
N TRP A 42 -3.62 -22.35 -0.95
CA TRP A 42 -4.19 -23.52 -0.29
C TRP A 42 -5.58 -23.87 -0.86
N ASN A 43 -6.41 -22.85 -1.13
CA ASN A 43 -7.73 -23.01 -1.72
C ASN A 43 -7.64 -23.45 -3.20
N GLY A 44 -6.66 -22.93 -3.95
CA GLY A 44 -6.35 -23.39 -5.30
C GLY A 44 -5.90 -24.85 -5.36
N LEU A 45 -5.09 -25.30 -4.39
CA LEU A 45 -4.67 -26.70 -4.28
C LEU A 45 -5.82 -27.65 -3.89
N LYS A 46 -6.76 -27.18 -3.06
CA LYS A 46 -7.91 -27.97 -2.59
C LYS A 46 -9.09 -27.96 -3.58
N SER A 47 -9.03 -27.11 -4.61
CA SER A 47 -10.04 -27.06 -5.67
C SER A 47 -10.04 -28.35 -6.49
N PHE A 48 -11.24 -28.84 -6.83
CA PHE A 48 -11.46 -29.98 -7.73
C PHE A 48 -11.29 -29.61 -9.21
N ALA A 49 -10.95 -28.35 -9.51
CA ALA A 49 -10.68 -27.87 -10.87
C ALA A 49 -9.37 -28.44 -11.42
N LEU A 50 -9.31 -28.64 -12.74
CA LEU A 50 -8.15 -29.19 -13.44
C LEU A 50 -6.91 -28.27 -13.32
N ASP A 51 -7.10 -26.97 -13.08
CA ASP A 51 -6.03 -26.00 -12.86
C ASP A 51 -5.77 -25.78 -11.36
N LYS A 52 -4.87 -26.58 -10.79
CA LYS A 52 -4.31 -26.34 -9.44
C LYS A 52 -3.29 -25.20 -9.44
N SER A 53 -3.69 -24.06 -9.99
CA SER A 53 -2.84 -22.89 -10.08
C SER A 53 -3.19 -21.87 -8.99
N PHE A 54 -2.26 -20.94 -8.79
CA PHE A 54 -2.47 -19.82 -7.89
C PHE A 54 -3.55 -18.90 -8.46
N ARG A 55 -4.61 -18.65 -7.69
CA ARG A 55 -5.73 -17.79 -8.09
C ARG A 55 -5.36 -16.32 -7.91
N TRP A 56 -4.63 -15.77 -8.88
CA TRP A 56 -4.17 -14.38 -8.88
C TRP A 56 -5.29 -13.35 -8.67
N ASP A 57 -6.45 -13.54 -9.31
CA ASP A 57 -7.62 -12.67 -9.14
C ASP A 57 -8.08 -12.60 -7.67
N GLU A 58 -8.16 -13.75 -7.01
CA GLU A 58 -8.63 -13.85 -5.63
C GLU A 58 -7.61 -13.21 -4.68
N TRP A 59 -6.32 -13.44 -4.92
CA TRP A 59 -5.26 -12.81 -4.12
C TRP A 59 -5.22 -11.30 -4.30
N PHE A 60 -5.45 -10.81 -5.52
CA PHE A 60 -5.49 -9.38 -5.80
C PHE A 60 -6.67 -8.71 -5.11
N TRP A 61 -7.88 -9.26 -5.27
CA TRP A 61 -9.11 -8.69 -4.71
C TRP A 61 -9.20 -8.79 -3.18
N PHE A 62 -8.69 -9.87 -2.57
CA PHE A 62 -8.81 -10.07 -1.11
C PHE A 62 -7.51 -9.75 -0.34
N GLY A 63 -6.36 -9.73 -1.01
CA GLY A 63 -5.05 -9.44 -0.40
C GLY A 63 -4.59 -8.01 -0.69
N VAL A 64 -4.38 -7.70 -1.97
CA VAL A 64 -3.75 -6.44 -2.41
C VAL A 64 -4.70 -5.25 -2.23
N VAL A 65 -5.94 -5.34 -2.73
CA VAL A 65 -6.91 -4.25 -2.65
C VAL A 65 -7.19 -3.83 -1.20
N PRO A 66 -7.48 -4.74 -0.25
CA PRO A 66 -7.77 -4.35 1.14
C PRO A 66 -6.53 -3.83 1.89
N ALA A 67 -5.33 -4.30 1.53
CA ALA A 67 -4.09 -3.80 2.11
C ALA A 67 -3.78 -2.36 1.67
N ILE A 68 -4.13 -1.97 0.44
CA ILE A 68 -3.82 -0.66 -0.15
C ILE A 68 -4.95 0.35 0.05
N ALA A 69 -6.21 -0.10 0.08
CA ALA A 69 -7.39 0.77 0.17
C ALA A 69 -7.32 1.80 1.32
N PRO A 70 -6.93 1.46 2.58
CA PRO A 70 -6.86 2.43 3.67
C PRO A 70 -5.86 3.57 3.39
N TYR A 71 -4.75 3.25 2.72
CA TYR A 71 -3.74 4.24 2.35
C TYR A 71 -4.22 5.14 1.21
N LEU A 72 -4.95 4.58 0.22
CA LEU A 72 -5.58 5.36 -0.85
C LEU A 72 -6.67 6.28 -0.29
N PHE A 73 -7.53 5.79 0.60
CA PHE A 73 -8.54 6.61 1.27
C PHE A 73 -7.87 7.72 2.08
N TYR A 74 -6.84 7.41 2.85
CA TYR A 74 -6.05 8.42 3.55
C TYR A 74 -5.49 9.48 2.59
N PHE A 75 -4.94 9.07 1.44
CA PHE A 75 -4.39 9.99 0.45
C PHE A 75 -5.46 10.89 -0.18
N ILE A 76 -6.61 10.33 -0.59
CA ILE A 76 -7.73 11.07 -1.18
C ILE A 76 -8.32 12.05 -0.16
N TRP A 77 -8.50 11.62 1.09
CA TRP A 77 -9.10 12.46 2.14
C TRP A 77 -8.13 13.50 2.74
N LYS A 78 -6.84 13.41 2.43
CA LYS A 78 -5.81 14.32 2.93
C LYS A 78 -5.84 15.72 2.31
N ASN A 79 -6.81 16.05 1.45
CA ASN A 79 -6.90 17.37 0.82
C ASN A 79 -8.18 18.15 1.15
N LYS A 80 -8.06 19.11 2.10
CA LYS A 80 -8.61 20.49 1.95
C LYS A 80 -8.16 21.54 2.99
N LYS A 81 -7.03 21.41 3.70
CA LYS A 81 -6.61 22.43 4.72
C LYS A 81 -5.16 22.94 4.63
N ASN A 82 -4.53 22.87 3.46
CA ASN A 82 -3.23 23.52 3.24
C ASN A 82 -3.18 24.32 1.92
N SER A 83 -4.25 25.04 1.61
CA SER A 83 -4.08 26.33 0.93
C SER A 83 -3.75 27.32 2.04
N LYS A 84 -2.46 27.44 2.39
CA LYS A 84 -2.01 28.70 2.98
C LYS A 84 -2.18 29.72 1.86
N SER A 85 -3.24 30.51 1.93
CA SER A 85 -3.27 31.83 1.31
C SER A 85 -2.00 32.53 1.76
N THR A 86 -0.99 32.60 0.89
CA THR A 86 0.09 33.55 1.04
C THR A 86 -0.58 34.91 0.89
N ASN A 87 -0.95 35.54 2.02
CA ASN A 87 -1.38 36.92 2.05
C ASN A 87 -0.20 37.76 1.54
N HIS A 88 -0.26 38.07 0.25
CA HIS A 88 0.75 38.78 -0.50
C HIS A 88 0.41 40.27 -0.55
N TYR A 89 0.08 40.85 0.60
CA TYR A 89 0.02 42.29 0.79
C TYR A 89 0.96 42.64 1.95
N LYS A 90 2.24 42.76 1.60
CA LYS A 90 3.05 43.83 2.14
C LYS A 90 2.61 45.07 1.37
N ASP A 91 2.07 46.04 2.10
CA ASP A 91 2.38 47.48 2.06
C ASP A 91 1.36 48.24 2.91
#